data_AF-A0A6G3MKS6-F1
#
_entry.id   AF-A0A6G3MKS6-F1
#
_cell.length_a   1.000
_cell.length_b   1.000
_cell.length_c   1.000
_cell.angle_alpha   90.00
_cell.angle_beta   90.00
_cell.angle_gamma   90.00
#
_symmetry.space_group_name_H-M   'P 1'
#
loop_
_entity.id
_entity.type
_entity.pdbx_description
1 polymer ?
#
loop_
_entity_poly.entity_id
_entity_poly.type
_entity_poly.pdbx_seq_one_letter_code
_entity_poly.pdbx_strand_id
1 'polypeptide(L)'
;YGNNSESYSLAKKEFIRSLAGYSLFQYIFQVKDRHNGNILLDLEGHIIHIDFGFILGQSPKNISFESSPFKMSYDFLEVMEGSRSDFFLYFKSLMYLGFMALRKHMDELMMLVDIMKIGDKLSCLGKKGQAVESLKNRFHMDLKDDQVKILMEKLISQSVNSITTFIYDKFQYYTNGIRI
;
A
#
# COMPACT_ATOMS: atom_id res chain seq x y z
N TYR A 1 1.32 -13.50 -26.35
CA TYR A 1 0.63 -13.92 -25.11
C TYR A 1 -0.84 -13.59 -25.27
N GLY A 2 -1.69 -14.60 -25.45
CA GLY A 2 -3.13 -14.38 -25.73
C GLY A 2 -3.91 -14.10 -24.45
N ASN A 3 -4.88 -13.18 -24.51
CA ASN A 3 -5.68 -12.68 -23.38
C ASN A 3 -6.43 -13.73 -22.53
N ASN A 4 -6.44 -15.01 -22.95
CA ASN A 4 -7.13 -16.11 -22.26
C ASN A 4 -6.21 -17.31 -21.94
N SER A 5 -4.88 -17.14 -21.92
CA SER A 5 -4.00 -18.22 -21.45
C SER A 5 -4.10 -18.39 -19.94
N GLU A 6 -3.96 -19.63 -19.46
CA GLU A 6 -3.89 -19.95 -18.03
C GLU A 6 -2.78 -19.14 -17.34
N SER A 7 -1.63 -18.97 -18.01
CA SER A 7 -0.52 -18.15 -17.55
C SER A 7 -0.88 -16.68 -17.35
N TYR A 8 -1.73 -16.10 -18.21
CA TYR A 8 -2.18 -14.71 -18.05
C TYR A 8 -3.14 -14.56 -16.87
N SER A 9 -4.04 -15.53 -16.67
CA SER A 9 -4.91 -15.56 -15.50
C SER A 9 -4.13 -15.70 -14.19
N LEU A 10 -3.10 -16.55 -14.18
CA LEU A 10 -2.21 -16.73 -13.05
C LEU A 10 -1.45 -15.44 -12.73
N ALA A 11 -0.83 -14.82 -13.74
CA ALA A 11 -0.09 -13.57 -13.56
C ALA A 11 -0.97 -12.43 -13.01
N LYS A 12 -2.23 -12.33 -13.47
CA LYS A 12 -3.20 -11.38 -12.89
C LYS A 12 -3.50 -11.67 -11.42
N LYS A 13 -3.60 -12.93 -11.02
CA LYS A 13 -3.80 -13.30 -9.60
C LYS A 13 -2.59 -12.93 -8.75
N GLU A 14 -1.37 -13.16 -9.25
CA GLU A 14 -0.14 -12.80 -8.55
C GLU A 14 0.04 -11.28 -8.43
N PHE A 15 -0.36 -10.54 -9.48
CA PHE A 15 -0.47 -9.08 -9.43
C PHE A 15 -1.39 -8.63 -8.30
N ILE A 16 -2.60 -9.20 -8.22
CA ILE A 16 -3.58 -8.82 -7.19
C ILE A 16 -3.10 -9.18 -5.78
N ARG A 17 -2.43 -10.34 -5.61
CA ARG A 17 -1.87 -10.76 -4.33
C ARG A 17 -0.77 -9.84 -3.84
N SER A 18 0.20 -9.56 -4.69
CA SER A 18 1.29 -8.63 -4.38
C SER A 18 0.76 -7.22 -4.14
N LEU A 19 -0.20 -6.75 -4.94
CA LEU A 19 -0.86 -5.46 -4.76
C LEU A 19 -1.55 -5.34 -3.41
N ALA A 20 -2.29 -6.36 -2.97
CA ALA A 20 -2.93 -6.37 -1.65
C ALA A 20 -1.90 -6.30 -0.51
N GLY A 21 -0.83 -7.10 -0.60
CA GLY A 21 0.26 -7.08 0.38
C GLY A 21 0.93 -5.70 0.49
N TYR A 22 1.33 -5.12 -0.64
CA TYR A 22 1.97 -3.80 -0.65
C TYR A 22 1.01 -2.67 -0.28
N SER A 23 -0.29 -2.79 -0.57
CA SER A 23 -1.31 -1.81 -0.15
C SER A 23 -1.45 -1.77 1.37
N LEU A 24 -1.49 -2.93 2.01
CA LEU A 24 -1.50 -3.04 3.48
C LEU A 24 -0.19 -2.54 4.10
N PHE A 25 0.95 -2.87 3.48
CA PHE A 25 2.26 -2.39 3.92
C PHE A 25 2.35 -0.86 3.86
N GLN A 26 1.95 -0.25 2.75
CA GLN A 26 1.87 1.21 2.60
C GLN A 26 0.97 1.85 3.67
N TYR A 27 -0.19 1.25 3.94
CA TYR A 27 -1.11 1.76 4.95
C TYR A 27 -0.49 1.72 6.36
N ILE A 28 0.00 0.55 6.81
CA ILE A 28 0.54 0.36 8.16
C ILE A 28 1.82 1.17 8.36
N PHE A 29 2.73 1.18 7.40
CA PHE A 29 4.02 1.83 7.56
C PHE A 29 4.07 3.25 7.01
N GLN A 30 2.98 3.76 6.41
CA GLN A 30 2.94 5.10 5.80
C GLN A 30 4.12 5.31 4.86
N VAL A 31 4.35 4.33 3.98
CA VAL A 31 5.33 4.45 2.89
C VAL A 31 4.82 5.53 1.94
N LYS A 32 5.66 6.52 1.67
CA LYS A 32 5.35 7.65 0.79
C LYS A 32 6.16 7.59 -0.50
N ASP A 33 5.93 8.56 -1.39
CA ASP A 33 6.66 8.70 -2.66
C ASP A 33 6.46 7.46 -3.54
N ARG A 34 5.20 7.00 -3.66
CA ARG A 34 4.83 5.80 -4.42
C ARG A 34 4.35 6.19 -5.81
N HIS A 35 5.31 6.47 -6.69
CA HIS A 35 5.09 6.71 -8.11
C HIS A 35 5.46 5.49 -8.97
N ASN A 36 5.06 5.48 -10.25
CA ASN A 36 5.30 4.36 -11.16
C ASN A 36 6.80 3.95 -11.27
N GLY A 37 7.74 4.89 -11.17
CA GLY A 37 9.18 4.58 -11.12
C GLY A 37 9.67 3.77 -9.89
N ASN A 38 8.89 3.72 -8.81
CA ASN A 38 9.22 2.97 -7.57
C ASN A 38 8.43 1.66 -7.47
N ILE A 39 7.69 1.28 -8.51
CA ILE A 39 6.89 0.06 -8.57
C ILE A 39 7.35 -0.74 -9.79
N LEU A 40 8.05 -1.83 -9.53
CA LEU A 40 8.49 -2.76 -10.54
C LEU A 40 7.43 -3.86 -10.73
N LEU A 41 7.44 -4.48 -11.91
CA LEU A 41 6.62 -5.64 -12.25
C LEU A 41 7.55 -6.74 -12.76
N ASP A 42 7.45 -7.94 -12.20
CA ASP A 42 8.23 -9.09 -12.67
C ASP A 42 7.52 -9.86 -13.80
N LEU A 43 8.17 -10.91 -14.31
CA LEU A 43 7.66 -11.73 -15.41
C LEU A 43 6.49 -12.65 -14.99
N GLU A 44 6.31 -12.87 -13.69
CA GLU A 44 5.24 -13.71 -13.13
C GLU A 44 4.01 -12.88 -12.74
N GLY A 45 4.10 -11.55 -12.83
CA GLY A 45 3.02 -10.62 -12.56
C GLY A 45 3.07 -9.98 -11.17
N HIS A 46 4.10 -10.21 -10.35
CA HIS A 46 4.20 -9.59 -9.04
C HIS A 46 4.60 -8.12 -9.14
N ILE A 47 3.90 -7.26 -8.41
CA ILE A 47 4.40 -5.91 -8.15
C ILE A 47 5.44 -5.95 -7.03
N ILE A 48 6.49 -5.15 -7.17
CA ILE A 48 7.57 -5.05 -6.20
C ILE A 48 7.84 -3.56 -5.96
N HIS A 49 7.65 -3.10 -4.72
CA HIS A 49 7.98 -1.73 -4.36
C HIS A 49 9.46 -1.64 -4.01
N ILE A 50 10.14 -0.62 -4.52
CA ILE A 50 11.53 -0.32 -4.23
C ILE A 50 11.68 1.09 -3.64
N ASP A 51 12.86 1.40 -3.11
CA ASP A 51 13.19 2.69 -2.50
C ASP A 51 12.25 3.07 -1.34
N PHE A 52 12.58 2.67 -0.12
CA PHE A 52 11.80 2.98 1.08
C PHE A 52 12.35 4.17 1.86
N GLY A 53 12.98 5.14 1.18
CA GLY A 53 13.58 6.31 1.81
C GLY A 53 12.60 7.18 2.63
N PHE A 54 11.30 7.07 2.36
CA PHE A 54 10.23 7.81 3.03
C PHE A 54 9.20 6.85 3.66
N ILE A 55 9.41 6.53 4.94
CA ILE A 55 8.54 5.63 5.72
C ILE A 55 8.12 6.30 7.03
N LEU A 56 7.04 5.81 7.63
CA LEU A 56 6.47 6.29 8.91
C LEU A 56 6.06 7.76 8.89
N GLY A 57 5.63 8.26 7.73
CA GLY A 57 5.14 9.63 7.58
C GLY A 57 6.23 10.68 7.35
N GLN A 58 7.49 10.28 7.17
CA GLN A 58 8.46 11.17 6.52
C GLN A 58 8.01 11.41 5.08
N SER A 59 8.04 12.66 4.63
CA SER A 59 7.75 13.03 3.26
C SER A 59 8.87 13.88 2.69
N PRO A 60 9.16 13.77 1.38
CA PRO A 60 10.03 14.72 0.73
C PRO A 60 9.39 16.11 0.80
N LYS A 61 10.12 17.07 1.40
CA LYS A 61 9.82 18.52 1.40
C LYS A 61 8.55 18.98 2.15
N ASN A 62 7.99 18.20 3.09
CA ASN A 62 6.77 18.55 3.85
C ASN A 62 5.53 18.83 2.98
N ILE A 63 5.55 18.47 1.69
CA ILE A 63 4.39 18.70 0.83
C ILE A 63 3.50 17.46 0.92
N SER A 64 2.39 17.59 1.64
CA SER A 64 1.44 16.51 1.90
C SER A 64 0.56 16.22 0.66
N PHE A 65 1.17 15.89 -0.47
CA PHE A 65 0.44 15.51 -1.69
C PHE A 65 -0.12 14.09 -1.64
N GLU A 66 0.22 13.26 -0.64
CA GLU A 66 -0.22 11.87 -0.57
C GLU A 66 -1.16 11.63 0.62
N SER A 67 -2.43 12.02 0.44
CA SER A 67 -3.55 11.74 1.36
C SER A 67 -4.17 10.35 1.16
N SER A 68 -3.76 9.63 0.10
CA SER A 68 -4.24 8.29 -0.19
C SER A 68 -3.73 7.29 0.84
N PRO A 69 -4.57 6.36 1.34
CA PRO A 69 -4.12 5.27 2.21
C PRO A 69 -3.01 4.41 1.59
N PHE A 70 -3.08 4.18 0.28
CA PHE A 70 -2.07 3.47 -0.51
C PHE A 70 -2.17 3.84 -2.00
N LYS A 71 -1.15 3.48 -2.80
CA LYS A 71 -1.15 3.66 -4.26
C LYS A 71 -2.16 2.73 -4.92
N MET A 72 -3.17 3.33 -5.55
CA MET A 72 -4.13 2.64 -6.40
C MET A 72 -4.30 3.48 -7.67
N SER A 73 -3.68 3.06 -8.77
CA SER A 73 -3.82 3.75 -10.06
C SER A 73 -5.02 3.23 -10.85
N TYR A 74 -5.40 3.99 -11.89
CA TYR A 74 -6.39 3.54 -12.85
C TYR A 74 -5.92 2.27 -13.58
N ASP A 75 -4.64 2.19 -13.96
CA ASP A 75 -4.09 1.01 -14.66
C ASP A 75 -4.18 -0.25 -13.80
N PHE A 76 -3.99 -0.14 -12.48
CA PHE A 76 -4.16 -1.29 -11.57
C PHE A 76 -5.61 -1.77 -11.55
N LEU A 77 -6.57 -0.84 -11.58
CA LEU A 77 -8.00 -1.16 -11.69
C LEU A 77 -8.33 -1.79 -13.05
N GLU A 78 -7.72 -1.33 -14.13
CA GLU A 78 -7.91 -1.94 -15.46
C GLU A 78 -7.36 -3.36 -15.53
N VAL A 79 -6.19 -3.63 -14.93
CA VAL A 79 -5.65 -5.01 -14.81
C VAL A 79 -6.61 -5.91 -14.02
N MET A 80 -7.29 -5.34 -13.02
CA MET A 80 -8.36 -6.00 -12.28
C MET A 80 -9.70 -5.99 -13.01
N GLU A 81 -9.80 -5.57 -14.27
CA GLU A 81 -11.05 -5.56 -15.05
C GLU A 81 -12.15 -4.65 -14.46
N GLY A 82 -11.75 -3.63 -13.72
CA GLY A 82 -12.61 -2.60 -13.15
C GLY A 82 -13.20 -2.92 -11.77
N SER A 83 -13.87 -1.94 -11.18
CA SER A 83 -14.34 -1.98 -9.78
C SER A 83 -15.53 -2.89 -9.50
N ARG A 84 -16.09 -3.55 -10.53
CA ARG A 84 -17.22 -4.48 -10.43
C ARG A 84 -16.85 -5.92 -10.78
N SER A 85 -15.57 -6.19 -11.05
CA SER A 85 -15.10 -7.52 -11.44
C SER A 85 -14.90 -8.44 -10.24
N ASP A 86 -14.84 -9.75 -10.54
CA ASP A 86 -14.47 -10.76 -9.55
C ASP A 86 -13.00 -10.60 -9.09
N PHE A 87 -12.13 -10.08 -9.94
CA PHE A 87 -10.73 -9.81 -9.59
C PHE A 87 -10.60 -8.67 -8.57
N PHE A 88 -11.40 -7.62 -8.70
CA PHE A 88 -11.44 -6.54 -7.71
C PHE A 88 -12.09 -6.99 -6.40
N LEU A 89 -13.12 -7.86 -6.48
CA LEU A 89 -13.67 -8.50 -5.28
C LEU A 89 -12.62 -9.38 -4.59
N TYR A 90 -11.82 -10.12 -5.36
CA TYR A 90 -10.72 -10.92 -4.84
C TYR A 90 -9.67 -10.04 -4.14
N PHE A 91 -9.28 -8.92 -4.73
CA PHE A 91 -8.42 -7.92 -4.09
C PHE A 91 -8.98 -7.44 -2.74
N LYS A 92 -10.27 -7.07 -2.69
CA LYS A 92 -10.95 -6.66 -1.45
C LYS A 92 -10.91 -7.75 -0.37
N SER A 93 -11.15 -9.01 -0.76
CA SER A 93 -11.05 -10.14 0.17
C SER A 93 -9.63 -10.31 0.72
N LEU A 94 -8.60 -10.19 -0.13
CA LEU A 94 -7.21 -10.25 0.31
C LEU A 94 -6.83 -9.09 1.23
N MET A 95 -7.29 -7.86 0.95
CA MET A 95 -7.10 -6.71 1.84
C MET A 95 -7.66 -6.97 3.23
N TYR A 96 -8.89 -7.50 3.31
CA TYR A 96 -9.50 -7.85 4.60
C TYR A 96 -8.75 -8.97 5.33
N LEU A 97 -8.51 -10.10 4.67
CA LEU A 97 -7.82 -11.25 5.28
C LEU A 97 -6.40 -10.90 5.69
N GLY A 98 -5.66 -10.16 4.86
CA GLY A 98 -4.32 -9.69 5.16
C GLY A 98 -4.30 -8.71 6.33
N PHE A 99 -5.27 -7.80 6.43
CA PHE A 99 -5.37 -6.90 7.57
C PHE A 99 -5.69 -7.65 8.87
N MET A 100 -6.58 -8.65 8.82
CA MET A 100 -6.85 -9.51 9.98
C MET A 100 -5.60 -10.29 10.42
N ALA A 101 -4.80 -10.79 9.47
CA ALA A 101 -3.51 -11.42 9.78
C ALA A 101 -2.55 -10.42 10.43
N LEU A 102 -2.45 -9.18 9.92
CA LEU A 102 -1.63 -8.13 10.52
C LEU A 102 -2.07 -7.80 11.96
N ARG A 103 -3.38 -7.72 12.22
CA ARG A 103 -3.92 -7.53 13.58
C ARG A 103 -3.54 -8.66 14.51
N LYS A 104 -3.63 -9.90 14.05
CA LYS A 104 -3.26 -11.10 14.83
C LYS A 104 -1.77 -11.09 15.22
N HIS A 105 -0.91 -10.59 14.35
CA HIS A 105 0.55 -10.56 14.52
C HIS A 105 1.09 -9.17 14.90
N MET A 106 0.23 -8.26 15.38
CA MET A 106 0.63 -6.89 15.69
C MET A 106 1.75 -6.85 16.74
N ASP A 107 1.64 -7.62 17.82
CA ASP A 107 2.60 -7.56 18.94
C ASP A 107 4.02 -7.97 18.52
N GLU A 108 4.13 -8.99 17.65
CA GLU A 108 5.42 -9.44 17.08
C GLU A 108 6.06 -8.34 16.22
N LEU A 109 5.25 -7.67 15.38
CA LEU A 109 5.71 -6.57 14.55
C LEU A 109 6.11 -5.36 15.39
N MET A 110 5.33 -5.00 16.41
CA MET A 110 5.64 -3.91 17.32
C MET A 110 6.93 -4.16 18.10
N MET A 111 7.18 -5.41 18.52
CA MET A 111 8.42 -5.79 19.18
C MET A 111 9.64 -5.52 18.29
N LEU A 112 9.57 -5.87 16.99
CA LEU A 112 10.64 -5.56 16.04
C LEU A 112 10.86 -4.05 15.90
N VAL A 113 9.78 -3.28 15.79
CA VAL A 113 9.83 -1.81 15.71
C VAL A 113 10.47 -1.21 16.98
N ASP A 114 10.16 -1.76 18.16
CA ASP A 114 10.72 -1.29 19.42
C ASP A 114 12.20 -1.64 19.58
N ILE A 115 12.65 -2.81 19.11
CA ILE A 115 14.08 -3.15 19.03
C ILE A 115 14.81 -2.18 18.10
N MET A 116 14.21 -1.86 16.94
CA MET A 116 14.80 -0.95 15.96
C MET A 116 14.97 0.50 16.48
N LYS A 117 14.14 0.94 17.43
CA LYS A 117 14.33 2.25 18.11
C LYS A 117 15.63 2.32 18.91
N ILE A 118 16.04 1.24 19.57
CA ILE A 118 17.18 1.23 20.48
C ILE A 118 18.48 1.56 19.73
N GLY A 119 18.53 1.25 18.43
CA GLY A 119 19.70 1.50 17.60
C GLY A 119 19.93 2.96 17.18
N ASP A 120 18.98 3.88 17.41
CA ASP A 120 19.02 5.33 17.14
C ASP A 120 19.44 5.76 15.70
N LYS A 121 19.53 4.81 14.77
CA LYS A 121 19.97 5.01 13.37
C LYS A 121 18.82 5.24 12.39
N LEU A 122 17.57 5.09 12.81
CA LEU A 122 16.39 5.24 11.97
C LEU A 122 15.72 6.59 12.23
N SER A 123 16.06 7.58 11.39
CA SER A 123 15.51 8.93 11.48
C SER A 123 13.97 8.97 11.41
N CYS A 124 13.34 7.96 10.79
CA CYS A 124 11.90 7.85 10.59
C CYS A 124 11.10 7.48 11.84
N LEU A 125 11.72 6.86 12.85
CA LEU A 125 11.03 6.50 14.09
C LEU A 125 10.88 7.70 15.04
N GLY A 126 11.65 8.77 14.81
CA GLY A 126 11.58 10.03 15.55
C GLY A 126 12.00 9.91 17.02
N LYS A 127 12.57 10.98 17.59
CA LYS A 127 13.00 11.00 19.00
C LYS A 127 11.85 10.96 20.02
N LYS A 128 10.59 11.16 19.58
CA LYS A 128 9.43 11.39 20.46
C LYS A 128 8.40 10.24 20.48
N GLY A 129 8.66 9.11 19.83
CA GLY A 129 7.77 7.92 19.88
C GLY A 129 6.42 8.03 19.17
N GLN A 130 5.99 9.23 18.75
CA GLN A 130 4.70 9.48 18.09
C GLN A 130 4.50 8.66 16.80
N ALA A 131 5.56 8.39 16.04
CA ALA A 131 5.49 7.58 14.82
C ALA A 131 5.09 6.13 15.12
N VAL A 132 5.57 5.58 16.24
CA VAL A 132 5.26 4.21 16.66
C VAL A 132 3.88 4.10 17.26
N GLU A 133 3.45 5.09 18.04
CA GLU A 133 2.05 5.16 18.51
C GLU A 133 1.08 5.26 17.33
N SER A 134 1.40 6.12 16.35
CA SER A 134 0.61 6.24 15.12
C SER A 134 0.58 4.93 14.32
N LEU A 135 1.70 4.20 14.25
CA LEU A 135 1.75 2.88 13.63
C LEU A 135 0.87 1.88 14.35
N LYS A 136 0.95 1.81 15.68
CA LYS A 136 0.11 0.94 16.51
C LYS A 136 -1.38 1.24 16.31
N ASN A 137 -1.75 2.51 16.28
CA ASN A 137 -3.15 2.94 16.10
C ASN A 137 -3.72 2.53 14.73
N ARG A 138 -2.88 2.35 13.69
CA ARG A 138 -3.32 1.89 12.36
C ARG A 138 -3.71 0.42 12.30
N PHE A 139 -3.46 -0.37 13.35
CA PHE A 139 -3.99 -1.73 13.44
C PHE A 139 -5.46 -1.76 13.88
N HIS A 140 -5.99 -0.67 14.44
CA HIS A 140 -7.39 -0.55 14.87
C HIS A 140 -7.85 -1.72 15.75
N MET A 141 -7.06 -2.02 16.79
CA MET A 141 -7.32 -3.17 17.67
C MET A 141 -8.61 -3.04 18.48
N ASP A 142 -9.14 -1.83 18.61
CA ASP A 142 -10.42 -1.49 19.24
C ASP A 142 -11.64 -1.88 18.38
N LEU A 143 -11.46 -2.08 17.06
CA LEU A 143 -12.55 -2.42 16.15
C LEU A 143 -12.86 -3.92 16.17
N LYS A 144 -14.14 -4.28 16.06
CA LYS A 144 -14.61 -5.65 15.81
C LYS A 144 -14.49 -6.03 14.32
N ASP A 145 -14.51 -7.32 14.02
CA ASP A 145 -14.33 -7.86 12.67
C ASP A 145 -15.26 -7.23 11.61
N ASP A 146 -16.53 -6.97 11.93
CA ASP A 146 -17.45 -6.32 11.00
C ASP A 146 -17.13 -4.84 10.78
N GLN A 147 -16.60 -4.16 11.78
CA GLN A 147 -16.12 -2.77 11.65
C GLN A 147 -14.83 -2.72 10.82
N VAL A 148 -13.99 -3.76 10.87
CA VAL A 148 -12.81 -3.88 10.00
C VAL A 148 -13.20 -4.00 8.54
N LYS A 149 -14.23 -4.78 8.21
CA LYS A 149 -14.72 -4.87 6.83
C LYS A 149 -15.10 -3.49 6.29
N ILE A 150 -15.82 -2.69 7.10
CA ILE A 150 -16.20 -1.32 6.76
C ILE A 150 -14.97 -0.42 6.61
N LEU A 151 -13.98 -0.54 7.50
CA LEU A 151 -12.72 0.20 7.41
C LEU A 151 -11.98 -0.13 6.10
N MET A 152 -11.84 -1.41 5.75
CA MET A 152 -11.15 -1.83 4.52
C MET A 152 -11.84 -1.29 3.28
N GLU A 153 -13.17 -1.40 3.21
CA GLU A 153 -13.97 -0.81 2.12
C GLU A 153 -13.75 0.70 2.00
N LYS A 154 -13.70 1.42 3.13
CA LYS A 154 -13.41 2.85 3.16
C LYS A 154 -12.00 3.16 2.63
N LEU A 155 -10.97 2.45 3.08
CA LEU A 155 -9.59 2.68 2.64
C LEU A 155 -9.41 2.40 1.15
N ILE A 156 -10.04 1.34 0.64
CA ILE A 156 -10.01 1.00 -0.78
C ILE A 156 -10.73 2.08 -1.59
N SER A 157 -11.92 2.49 -1.18
CA SER A 157 -12.67 3.55 -1.86
C SER A 157 -11.92 4.89 -1.87
N GLN A 158 -11.29 5.27 -0.77
CA GLN A 158 -10.45 6.47 -0.69
C GLN A 158 -9.25 6.40 -1.64
N SER A 159 -8.62 5.23 -1.76
CA SER A 159 -7.45 5.06 -2.62
C SER A 159 -7.82 5.07 -4.10
N VAL A 160 -8.92 4.40 -4.47
CA VAL A 160 -9.47 4.36 -5.84
C VAL A 160 -9.87 5.75 -6.34
N ASN A 161 -10.48 6.57 -5.47
CA ASN A 161 -10.96 7.90 -5.82
C ASN A 161 -9.91 9.01 -5.62
N SER A 162 -8.68 8.66 -5.27
CA SER A 162 -7.61 9.64 -5.03
C SER A 162 -7.10 10.23 -6.35
N ILE A 163 -7.62 11.41 -6.71
CA ILE A 163 -7.10 12.25 -7.80
C ILE A 163 -5.64 12.64 -7.55
N THR A 164 -5.23 12.71 -6.28
CA THR A 164 -3.88 13.08 -5.85
C THR A 164 -2.80 12.15 -6.38
N THR A 165 -3.11 10.86 -6.53
CA THR A 165 -2.22 9.86 -7.13
C THR A 165 -1.87 10.23 -8.57
N PHE A 166 -2.89 10.57 -9.36
CA PHE A 166 -2.73 10.97 -10.76
C PHE A 166 -1.95 12.29 -10.91
N ILE A 167 -2.23 13.26 -10.03
CA ILE A 167 -1.49 14.54 -10.01
C ILE A 167 -0.03 14.31 -9.63
N TYR A 168 0.26 13.41 -8.70
CA TYR A 168 1.63 13.09 -8.28
C TYR A 168 2.42 12.36 -9.36
N ASP A 169 1.81 11.37 -10.03
CA ASP A 169 2.43 10.69 -11.19
C ASP A 169 2.74 11.71 -12.30
N LYS A 170 1.85 12.67 -12.56
CA LYS A 170 2.14 13.78 -13.49
C LYS A 170 3.26 14.68 -13.02
N PHE A 171 3.32 15.03 -11.74
CA PHE A 171 4.41 15.84 -11.20
C PHE A 171 5.78 15.16 -11.38
N GLN A 172 5.85 13.85 -11.09
CA GLN A 172 7.05 13.04 -11.28
C GLN A 172 7.44 12.92 -12.76
N TYR A 173 6.46 12.78 -13.66
CA TYR A 173 6.70 12.84 -15.10
C TYR A 173 7.34 14.17 -15.52
N TYR A 174 6.80 15.31 -15.08
CA TYR A 174 7.31 16.62 -15.48
C TYR A 174 8.67 16.97 -14.86
N THR A 175 8.97 16.47 -13.66
CA THR A 175 10.22 16.81 -12.96
C THR A 175 11.36 15.84 -13.25
N ASN A 176 11.04 14.55 -13.38
CA ASN A 176 12.03 13.48 -13.47
C ASN A 176 11.92 12.64 -14.76
N GLY A 177 10.98 12.94 -15.64
CA GLY A 177 10.81 12.25 -16.93
C GLY A 177 10.27 10.82 -16.82
N ILE A 178 9.76 10.43 -15.66
CA ILE A 178 9.21 9.09 -15.40
C ILE A 178 7.87 8.99 -16.11
N ARG A 179 7.80 8.20 -17.20
CA ARG A 179 6.58 8.03 -18.02
C ARG A 179 5.40 7.55 -17.18
N ILE A 180 4.23 8.10 -17.52
CA ILE A 180 2.91 7.74 -16.99
C ILE A 180 2.62 6.30 -17.34
#